data_AF-A0A7V5K695-F1
#
_entry.id   AF-A0A7V5K695-F1
#
_cell.length_a   1.000
_cell.length_b   1.000
_cell.length_c   1.000
_cell.angle_alpha   90.00
_cell.angle_beta   90.00
_cell.angle_gamma   90.00
#
_symmetry.space_group_name_H-M   'P 1'
#
loop_
_entity.id
_entity.type
_entity.pdbx_description
1 polymer ?
#
loop_
_entity_poly.entity_id
_entity_poly.type
_entity_poly.pdbx_seq_one_letter_code
_entity_poly.pdbx_strand_id
1 'polypeptide(L)'
;MRTSLRKRIYLNFVLLVVIFGVLGSLLGAFLINKTAVDEAQRSVKLNLRSAWGVIHGKLEELRILVSVLGTGKRVAVAYAATDPAAYRASLEAARRQCGFDFLSLTDEHGRVILRTVEPYHVGDDLSLDPFVSSALKGSVPSGLSILSAQR
;
A
#
# COMPACT_ATOMS: atom_id res chain seq x y z
N MET A 1 48.44 20.08 -57.09
CA MET A 1 47.78 21.10 -56.24
C MET A 1 48.51 21.19 -54.89
N ARG A 2 49.43 22.16 -54.73
CA ARG A 2 50.12 22.41 -53.44
C ARG A 2 49.17 23.17 -52.53
N THR A 3 48.48 22.47 -51.63
CA THR A 3 47.75 23.13 -50.54
C THR A 3 48.77 23.89 -49.69
N SER A 4 48.63 25.21 -49.61
CA SER A 4 49.59 26.06 -48.88
C SER A 4 49.65 25.63 -47.41
N LEU A 5 50.86 25.61 -46.83
CA LEU A 5 51.12 25.18 -45.45
C LEU A 5 50.10 25.75 -44.43
N ARG A 6 49.66 26.98 -44.66
CA ARG A 6 48.63 27.68 -43.86
C ARG A 6 47.31 26.93 -43.78
N LYS A 7 46.81 26.36 -44.89
CA LYS A 7 45.55 25.59 -44.89
C LYS A 7 45.66 24.31 -44.07
N ARG A 8 46.81 23.64 -44.10
CA ARG A 8 47.05 22.39 -43.34
C ARG A 8 47.09 22.63 -41.83
N ILE A 9 47.70 23.74 -41.40
CA ILE A 9 47.76 24.15 -39.99
C ILE A 9 46.36 24.50 -39.47
N TYR A 10 45.61 25.34 -40.21
CA TYR A 10 44.25 25.70 -39.83
C TYR A 10 43.33 24.48 -39.75
N LEU A 11 43.43 23.56 -40.70
CA LEU A 11 42.56 22.38 -40.74
C LEU A 11 42.83 21.43 -39.56
N ASN A 12 44.10 21.23 -39.17
CA ASN A 12 44.44 20.46 -37.98
C ASN A 12 43.94 21.13 -36.69
N PHE A 13 44.02 22.45 -36.58
CA PHE A 13 43.51 23.18 -35.41
C PHE A 13 41.99 23.06 -35.29
N VAL A 14 41.25 23.26 -36.39
CA VAL A 14 39.79 23.09 -36.42
C VAL A 14 39.41 21.65 -36.08
N LEU A 15 40.11 20.66 -36.64
CA LEU A 15 39.88 19.25 -36.34
C LEU A 15 40.05 18.96 -34.85
N LEU A 16 41.09 19.51 -34.22
CA LEU A 16 41.33 19.36 -32.79
C LEU A 16 40.17 19.94 -31.96
N VAL A 17 39.72 21.16 -32.28
CA VAL A 17 38.61 21.82 -31.57
C VAL A 17 37.32 21.02 -31.72
N VAL A 18 37.03 20.50 -32.91
CA VAL A 18 35.84 19.67 -33.16
C VAL A 18 35.91 18.37 -32.35
N ILE A 19 37.07 17.70 -32.32
CA ILE A 19 37.26 16.47 -31.55
C ILE A 19 37.02 16.72 -30.05
N PHE A 20 37.59 17.79 -29.48
CA PHE A 20 37.36 18.14 -28.08
C PHE A 20 35.90 18.53 -27.79
N GLY A 21 35.24 19.24 -28.71
CA GLY A 21 33.82 19.60 -28.58
C GLY A 21 32.91 18.36 -28.57
N VAL A 22 33.16 17.41 -29.47
CA VAL A 22 32.41 16.14 -29.55
C VAL A 22 32.66 15.30 -28.30
N LEU A 23 33.91 15.14 -27.87
CA LEU A 23 34.24 14.42 -26.65
C LEU A 23 33.57 15.04 -25.41
N GLY A 24 33.67 16.36 -25.25
CA GLY A 24 33.05 17.09 -24.14
C GLY A 24 31.53 16.95 -24.14
N SER A 25 30.89 17.04 -25.31
CA SER A 25 29.45 16.85 -25.45
C SER A 25 29.00 15.43 -25.10
N LEU A 26 29.71 14.41 -25.57
CA LEU A 26 29.42 13.00 -25.25
C LEU A 26 29.59 12.71 -23.76
N LEU A 27 30.68 13.19 -23.14
CA LEU A 27 30.93 13.06 -21.71
C LEU A 27 29.86 13.77 -20.87
N GLY A 28 29.50 15.01 -21.25
CA GLY A 28 28.45 15.77 -20.59
C GLY A 28 27.09 15.08 -20.69
N ALA A 29 26.72 14.63 -21.89
CA ALA A 29 25.48 13.89 -22.11
C ALA A 29 25.45 12.58 -21.32
N PHE A 30 26.56 11.84 -21.28
CA PHE A 30 26.65 10.59 -20.54
C PHE A 30 26.50 10.78 -19.02
N LEU A 31 27.19 11.78 -18.46
CA LEU A 31 27.12 12.10 -17.04
C LEU A 31 25.71 12.56 -16.63
N ILE A 32 25.13 13.49 -17.40
CA ILE A 32 23.79 14.01 -17.11
C ILE A 32 22.75 12.88 -17.22
N ASN A 33 22.80 12.08 -18.28
CA ASN A 33 21.82 11.02 -18.49
C ASN A 33 21.86 9.97 -17.37
N LYS A 34 23.07 9.54 -16.97
CA LYS A 34 23.20 8.54 -15.91
C LYS A 34 22.77 9.10 -14.56
N THR A 35 23.24 10.28 -14.18
CA THR A 35 22.90 10.86 -12.87
C THR A 35 21.43 11.26 -12.78
N ALA A 36 20.85 11.85 -13.83
CA ALA A 36 19.45 12.27 -13.82
C ALA A 36 18.49 11.07 -13.78
N VAL A 37 18.77 10.01 -14.53
CA VAL A 37 17.93 8.81 -14.53
C VAL A 37 18.06 8.05 -13.20
N ASP A 38 19.29 7.87 -12.70
CA ASP A 38 19.52 7.19 -11.43
C ASP A 38 18.85 7.93 -10.27
N GLU A 39 18.94 9.27 -10.25
CA GLU A 39 18.30 10.09 -9.21
C GLU A 39 16.76 10.06 -9.32
N ALA A 40 16.21 10.15 -10.54
CA ALA A 40 14.77 10.05 -10.76
C ALA A 40 14.23 8.68 -10.28
N GLN A 41 14.90 7.59 -10.63
CA GLN A 41 14.53 6.24 -10.18
C GLN A 41 14.65 6.10 -8.66
N ARG A 42 15.71 6.67 -8.06
CA ARG A 42 15.90 6.65 -6.61
C ARG A 42 14.79 7.40 -5.89
N SER A 43 14.40 8.58 -6.37
CA SER A 43 13.32 9.38 -5.82
C SER A 43 11.98 8.62 -5.87
N VAL A 44 11.64 8.03 -7.02
CA VAL A 44 10.42 7.21 -7.16
C VAL A 44 10.43 6.02 -6.19
N LYS A 45 11.56 5.31 -6.10
CA LYS A 45 11.70 4.16 -5.18
C LYS A 45 11.54 4.58 -3.72
N LEU A 46 12.10 5.72 -3.32
CA LEU A 46 11.97 6.26 -1.97
C LEU A 46 10.52 6.63 -1.67
N ASN A 47 9.85 7.32 -2.59
CA ASN A 47 8.45 7.72 -2.44
C ASN A 47 7.52 6.50 -2.32
N LEU A 48 7.70 5.49 -3.17
CA LEU A 48 6.92 4.24 -3.09
C LEU A 48 7.18 3.50 -1.78
N ARG A 49 8.43 3.45 -1.31
CA ARG A 49 8.78 2.82 -0.04
C ARG A 49 8.15 3.56 1.14
N SER A 50 8.13 4.89 1.12
CA SER A 50 7.48 5.70 2.13
C SER A 50 5.97 5.46 2.15
N ALA A 51 5.31 5.48 0.99
CA ALA A 51 3.89 5.18 0.85
C ALA A 51 3.54 3.78 1.39
N TRP A 52 4.33 2.76 1.02
CA TRP A 52 4.18 1.41 1.57
C TRP A 52 4.36 1.35 3.08
N GLY A 53 5.29 2.13 3.64
CA GLY A 53 5.49 2.24 5.09
C GLY A 53 4.24 2.77 5.80
N VAL A 54 3.60 3.81 5.25
CA VAL A 54 2.34 4.36 5.80
C VAL A 54 1.22 3.32 5.75
N ILE A 55 1.06 2.62 4.63
CA ILE A 55 0.05 1.57 4.47
C ILE A 55 0.25 0.44 5.49
N HIS A 56 1.49 -0.08 5.62
CA HIS A 56 1.77 -1.14 6.58
C HIS A 56 1.56 -0.68 8.03
N GLY A 57 1.93 0.56 8.36
CA GLY A 57 1.64 1.14 9.67
C GLY A 57 0.15 1.16 9.99
N LYS A 58 -0.68 1.55 9.01
CA LYS A 58 -2.14 1.53 9.17
C LYS A 58 -2.73 0.12 9.26
N LEU A 59 -2.25 -0.82 8.45
CA LEU A 59 -2.69 -2.22 8.55
C LEU A 59 -2.37 -2.82 9.93
N GLU A 60 -1.19 -2.53 10.46
CA GLU A 60 -0.77 -3.02 11.77
C GLU A 60 -1.57 -2.39 12.92
N GLU A 61 -1.84 -1.08 12.84
CA GLU A 61 -2.72 -0.38 13.77
C GLU A 61 -4.11 -1.02 13.84
N LEU A 62 -4.73 -1.26 12.68
CA LEU A 62 -6.04 -1.91 12.58
C LEU A 62 -5.99 -3.36 13.13
N ARG A 63 -4.94 -4.11 12.80
CA ARG A 63 -4.73 -5.49 13.26
C ARG A 63 -4.69 -5.57 14.79
N ILE A 64 -3.96 -4.66 15.44
CA ILE A 64 -3.86 -4.59 16.90
C ILE A 64 -5.22 -4.26 17.51
N LEU A 65 -5.92 -3.25 16.99
CA LEU A 65 -7.24 -2.86 17.50
C LEU A 65 -8.26 -4.00 17.39
N VAL A 66 -8.32 -4.69 16.25
CA VAL A 66 -9.22 -5.84 16.05
C VAL A 66 -8.85 -7.00 16.98
N SER A 67 -7.56 -7.28 17.18
CA SER A 67 -7.09 -8.32 18.10
C SER A 67 -7.52 -8.05 19.55
N VAL A 68 -7.37 -6.81 20.02
CA VAL A 68 -7.78 -6.39 21.36
C VAL A 68 -9.30 -6.44 21.53
N LEU A 69 -10.06 -6.05 20.49
CA LEU A 69 -11.51 -6.16 20.53
C LEU A 69 -11.99 -7.62 20.55
N GLY A 70 -11.40 -8.47 19.71
CA GLY A 70 -11.74 -9.89 19.60
C GLY A 70 -11.49 -10.68 20.88
N THR A 71 -10.47 -10.29 21.65
CA THR A 71 -10.17 -10.88 22.97
C THR A 71 -10.92 -10.22 24.14
N GLY A 72 -11.63 -9.11 23.88
CA GLY A 72 -12.31 -8.33 24.90
C GLY A 72 -13.62 -8.96 25.38
N LYS A 73 -13.99 -8.67 26.64
CA LYS A 73 -15.29 -9.07 27.25
C LYS A 73 -16.49 -8.67 26.40
N ARG A 74 -16.41 -7.57 25.64
CA ARG A 74 -17.49 -7.11 24.76
C ARG A 74 -17.85 -8.18 23.72
N VAL A 75 -16.86 -8.77 23.04
CA VAL A 75 -17.09 -9.83 22.06
C VAL A 75 -17.53 -11.13 22.72
N ALA A 76 -17.00 -11.49 23.89
CA ALA A 76 -17.47 -12.67 24.63
C ALA A 76 -18.97 -12.57 25.03
N VAL A 77 -19.42 -11.39 25.44
CA VAL A 77 -20.83 -11.13 25.77
C VAL A 77 -21.72 -11.19 24.51
N ALA A 78 -21.19 -10.82 23.34
CA ALA A 78 -21.87 -10.95 22.05
C ALA A 78 -22.40 -12.35 21.78
N TYR A 79 -21.53 -13.34 21.98
CA TYR A 79 -21.82 -14.74 21.70
C TYR A 79 -22.77 -15.35 22.73
N ALA A 80 -22.90 -14.73 23.90
CA ALA A 80 -23.71 -15.22 25.00
C ALA A 80 -25.08 -14.52 25.14
N ALA A 81 -25.30 -13.39 24.45
CA ALA A 81 -26.45 -12.53 24.69
C ALA A 81 -27.71 -12.93 23.89
N THR A 82 -28.87 -12.86 24.54
CA THR A 82 -30.20 -13.12 23.96
C THR A 82 -30.81 -11.91 23.24
N ASP A 83 -30.29 -10.69 23.45
CA ASP A 83 -30.78 -9.45 22.84
C ASP A 83 -29.79 -8.87 21.80
N PRO A 84 -30.05 -9.05 20.49
CA PRO A 84 -29.19 -8.57 19.42
C PRO A 84 -29.06 -7.05 19.33
N ALA A 85 -30.05 -6.28 19.81
CA ALA A 85 -30.08 -4.82 19.63
C ALA A 85 -29.14 -4.10 20.60
N ALA A 86 -29.14 -4.49 21.88
CA ALA A 86 -28.26 -3.93 22.90
C ALA A 86 -26.78 -4.19 22.58
N TYR A 87 -26.46 -5.39 22.07
CA TYR A 87 -25.09 -5.72 21.69
C TYR A 87 -24.64 -4.98 20.42
N ARG A 88 -25.54 -4.78 19.44
CA ARG A 88 -25.24 -3.96 18.26
C ARG A 88 -24.79 -2.56 18.65
N ALA A 89 -25.51 -1.91 19.58
CA ALA A 89 -25.14 -0.57 20.06
C ALA A 89 -23.74 -0.55 20.72
N SER A 90 -23.40 -1.59 21.49
CA SER A 90 -22.06 -1.74 22.10
C SER A 90 -20.96 -1.90 21.05
N LEU A 91 -21.20 -2.70 20.01
CA LEU A 91 -20.23 -2.93 18.94
C LEU A 91 -20.13 -1.71 18.00
N GLU A 92 -21.22 -0.99 17.77
CA GLU A 92 -21.22 0.31 17.08
C GLU A 92 -20.42 1.38 17.86
N ALA A 93 -20.55 1.40 19.18
CA ALA A 93 -19.73 2.28 20.02
C ALA A 93 -18.24 1.92 19.91
N ALA A 94 -17.90 0.63 19.93
CA ALA A 94 -16.53 0.16 19.69
C ALA A 94 -16.02 0.55 18.29
N ARG A 95 -16.84 0.39 17.25
CA ARG A 95 -16.53 0.81 15.88
C ARG A 95 -16.17 2.29 15.83
N ARG A 96 -17.00 3.16 16.42
CA ARG A 96 -16.79 4.61 16.45
C ARG A 96 -15.57 5.01 17.27
N GLN A 97 -15.35 4.34 18.41
CA GLN A 97 -14.21 4.60 19.29
C GLN A 97 -12.87 4.22 18.64
N CYS A 98 -12.84 3.13 17.89
CA CYS A 98 -11.65 2.66 17.17
C CYS A 98 -11.50 3.28 15.77
N GLY A 99 -12.46 4.09 15.32
CA GLY A 99 -12.41 4.77 14.02
C GLY A 99 -12.55 3.83 12.81
N PHE A 100 -13.22 2.69 12.96
CA PHE A 100 -13.45 1.78 11.83
C PHE A 100 -14.62 2.24 10.95
N ASP A 101 -14.49 2.07 9.64
CA ASP A 101 -15.58 2.33 8.69
C ASP A 101 -16.73 1.32 8.90
N PHE A 102 -16.38 0.05 9.08
CA PHE A 102 -17.30 -1.03 9.36
C PHE A 102 -16.69 -2.02 10.36
N LEU A 103 -17.54 -2.72 11.10
CA LEU A 103 -17.14 -3.81 11.99
C LEU A 103 -18.22 -4.89 11.96
N SER A 104 -17.81 -6.12 11.70
CA SER A 104 -18.69 -7.28 11.60
C SER A 104 -18.19 -8.38 12.52
N LEU A 105 -19.12 -9.15 13.07
CA LEU A 105 -18.84 -10.31 13.90
C LEU A 105 -19.35 -11.57 13.19
N THR A 106 -18.53 -12.61 13.17
CA THR A 106 -18.86 -13.92 12.59
C THR A 106 -18.96 -15.00 13.66
N ASP A 107 -19.65 -16.09 13.38
CA ASP A 107 -19.59 -17.32 14.18
C ASP A 107 -18.29 -18.11 13.91
N GLU A 108 -18.16 -19.25 14.59
CA GLU A 108 -17.06 -20.22 14.44
C GLU A 108 -17.00 -20.90 13.06
N HIS A 109 -18.03 -20.73 12.23
CA HIS A 109 -18.10 -21.23 10.87
C HIS A 109 -17.86 -20.15 9.82
N GLY A 110 -17.69 -18.88 10.23
CA GLY A 110 -17.49 -17.75 9.33
C GLY A 110 -18.79 -17.11 8.83
N ARG A 111 -19.95 -17.46 9.37
CA ARG A 111 -21.22 -16.77 9.07
C ARG A 111 -21.34 -15.48 9.86
N VAL A 112 -21.77 -14.41 9.21
CA VAL A 112 -21.96 -13.10 9.84
C VAL A 112 -23.15 -13.15 10.81
N ILE A 113 -22.90 -12.93 12.10
CA ILE A 113 -23.94 -12.87 13.12
C ILE A 113 -24.34 -11.43 13.45
N LEU A 114 -23.46 -10.46 13.19
CA LEU A 114 -23.75 -9.06 13.43
C LEU A 114 -22.93 -8.13 12.53
N ARG A 115 -23.57 -7.05 12.09
CA ARG A 115 -22.93 -5.90 11.44
C ARG A 115 -23.28 -4.62 12.21
N THR A 116 -22.38 -3.65 12.13
CA THR A 116 -22.50 -2.32 12.79
C THR A 116 -22.84 -1.19 11.81
N VAL A 117 -23.17 -1.54 10.56
CA VAL A 117 -23.51 -0.62 9.48
C VAL A 117 -24.75 -1.16 8.76
N GLU A 118 -25.65 -0.25 8.39
CA GLU A 118 -26.84 -0.54 7.59
C GLU A 118 -26.44 -1.12 6.22
N PRO A 119 -27.12 -2.17 5.68
CA PRO A 119 -28.47 -2.66 6.01
C PRO A 119 -28.54 -3.70 7.13
N TYR A 120 -27.46 -3.92 7.88
CA TYR A 120 -27.42 -4.90 8.97
C TYR A 120 -27.76 -6.35 8.56
N HIS A 121 -27.58 -6.70 7.28
CA HIS A 121 -27.76 -8.08 6.81
C HIS A 121 -26.83 -9.04 7.56
N VAL A 122 -27.38 -10.18 7.97
CA VAL A 122 -26.71 -11.26 8.71
C VAL A 122 -27.01 -12.59 8.05
N GLY A 123 -26.18 -13.60 8.32
CA GLY A 123 -26.30 -14.95 7.75
C GLY A 123 -25.41 -15.20 6.53
N ASP A 124 -24.77 -14.16 5.99
CA ASP A 124 -23.80 -14.29 4.90
C ASP A 124 -22.63 -15.18 5.31
N ASP A 125 -22.27 -16.15 4.46
CA ASP A 125 -21.12 -17.01 4.68
C ASP A 125 -19.85 -16.35 4.13
N LEU A 126 -18.93 -15.99 5.04
CA LEU A 126 -17.63 -15.43 4.71
C LEU A 126 -16.50 -16.45 4.91
N SER A 127 -16.78 -17.73 5.12
CA SER A 127 -15.77 -18.78 5.31
C SER A 127 -14.78 -18.91 4.15
N LEU A 128 -15.17 -18.50 2.93
CA LEU A 128 -14.31 -18.47 1.75
C LEU A 128 -13.48 -17.18 1.61
N ASP A 129 -13.74 -16.16 2.42
CA ASP A 129 -12.93 -14.95 2.44
C ASP A 129 -11.52 -15.29 2.98
N PRO A 130 -10.43 -14.86 2.31
CA PRO A 130 -9.06 -15.19 2.75
C PRO A 130 -8.72 -14.73 4.17
N PHE A 131 -9.28 -13.61 4.62
CA PHE A 131 -9.05 -13.07 5.96
C PHE A 131 -9.87 -13.85 7.00
N VAL A 132 -11.13 -14.15 6.71
CA VAL A 132 -11.99 -14.90 7.63
C VAL A 132 -11.51 -16.36 7.76
N SER A 133 -11.25 -17.04 6.64
CA SER A 133 -10.72 -18.42 6.63
C SER A 133 -9.39 -18.56 7.38
N SER A 134 -8.51 -17.56 7.27
CA SER A 134 -7.24 -17.55 8.01
C SER A 134 -7.47 -17.25 9.50
N ALA A 135 -8.43 -16.38 9.84
CA ALA A 135 -8.80 -16.11 11.22
C ALA A 135 -9.39 -17.33 11.92
N LEU A 136 -10.24 -18.10 11.23
CA LEU A 136 -10.79 -19.37 11.72
C LEU A 136 -9.71 -20.42 12.02
N LYS A 137 -8.55 -20.33 11.36
CA LYS A 137 -7.38 -21.18 11.63
C LYS A 137 -6.51 -20.67 12.79
N GLY A 138 -6.92 -19.61 13.48
CA GLY A 138 -6.23 -19.04 14.64
C GLY A 138 -5.17 -17.98 14.31
N SER A 139 -5.11 -17.49 13.07
CA SER A 139 -4.23 -16.36 12.72
C SER A 139 -4.96 -15.01 12.86
N VAL A 140 -4.22 -13.90 12.94
CA VAL A 140 -4.81 -12.54 12.91
C VAL A 140 -4.36 -11.84 11.62
N PRO A 141 -4.99 -12.15 10.47
CA PRO A 141 -4.55 -11.64 9.19
C PRO A 141 -4.89 -10.16 9.04
N SER A 142 -4.04 -9.43 8.31
CA SER A 142 -4.29 -8.05 7.89
C SER A 142 -3.72 -7.87 6.48
N GLY A 143 -4.34 -7.00 5.69
CA GLY A 143 -3.95 -6.83 4.29
C GLY A 143 -4.95 -5.99 3.52
N LEU A 144 -4.73 -5.93 2.21
CA LEU A 144 -5.60 -5.23 1.28
C LEU A 144 -6.47 -6.23 0.54
N SER A 145 -7.75 -5.91 0.40
CA SER A 145 -8.71 -6.68 -0.39
C SER A 145 -9.51 -5.75 -1.27
N ILE A 146 -9.86 -6.22 -2.47
CA ILE A 146 -10.78 -5.50 -3.34
C ILE A 146 -12.18 -5.95 -2.97
N LEU A 147 -13.00 -5.02 -2.48
CA LEU A 147 -14.39 -5.26 -2.15
C LEU A 147 -15.27 -5.05 -3.39
N SER A 148 -16.20 -5.96 -3.64
CA SER A 148 -17.26 -5.73 -4.61
C SER A 148 -18.32 -4.80 -4.03
N ALA A 149 -19.07 -4.12 -4.91
CA ALA A 149 -20.08 -3.14 -4.50
C ALA A 149 -21.29 -3.74 -3.74
N GLN A 150 -21.40 -5.08 -3.64
CA GLN A 150 -22.57 -5.79 -3.10
C GLN A 150 -22.32 -6.46 -1.74
N ARG A 151 -21.27 -6.08 -1.00
CA ARG A 151 -20.87 -6.77 0.24
C ARG A 151 -21.55 -6.25 1.51
#